data_AF-A0A4R5A7S3-F1
#
_entry.id   AF-A0A4R5A7S3-F1
#
_cell.length_a   1.000
_cell.length_b   1.000
_cell.length_c   1.000
_cell.angle_alpha   90.00
_cell.angle_beta   90.00
_cell.angle_gamma   90.00
#
_symmetry.space_group_name_H-M   'P 1'
#
loop_
_entity.id
_entity.type
_entity.pdbx_description
1 polymer ?
#
loop_
_entity_poly.entity_id
_entity_poly.type
_entity_poly.pdbx_seq_one_letter_code
_entity_poly.pdbx_strand_id
1 'polypeptide(L)'
;MSKAARERSARERLAEERKRQAARAKQRRLLAIVLGSVVAVAAIVAATVVIMDRQEKNGRAEAHQGALAPLSREADGSIVMAKAGVTKPVLEIFEDFQCPVCKQFEKASGKTIEQLAVEGKVKVVYRPFHLFGQQKDPVRINSLRSAEAALCVPADKWISYHDALFKFQPQEGSKGFSPDDLVKWGKDVGVTDPNFEKCVRDEQKKPQVDSMTKYALESRKVEGTPTVFLDGKQLDLQSQASNGEALRAVITAAGGGK
;
A
#
# COMPACT_ATOMS: atom_id res chain seq x y z
N MET A 1 21.10 -82.19 -9.80
CA MET A 1 20.04 -81.20 -10.10
C MET A 1 19.71 -81.24 -11.59
N SER A 2 18.44 -81.37 -11.97
CA SER A 2 18.03 -81.50 -13.37
C SER A 2 18.18 -80.17 -14.14
N LYS A 3 18.40 -80.26 -15.46
CA LYS A 3 18.54 -79.11 -16.37
C LYS A 3 17.37 -78.12 -16.25
N ALA A 4 16.16 -78.63 -16.05
CA ALA A 4 14.94 -77.84 -15.87
C ALA A 4 14.94 -76.97 -14.60
N ALA A 5 15.56 -77.44 -13.50
CA ALA A 5 15.68 -76.67 -12.26
C ALA A 5 16.66 -75.48 -12.41
N ARG A 6 17.74 -75.65 -13.18
CA ARG A 6 18.69 -74.57 -13.50
C ARG A 6 18.07 -73.50 -14.40
N GLU A 7 17.26 -73.91 -15.38
CA GLU A 7 16.55 -73.00 -16.29
C GLU A 7 15.44 -72.20 -15.58
N ARG A 8 14.71 -72.80 -14.63
CA ARG A 8 13.76 -72.06 -13.77
C ARG A 8 14.45 -71.02 -12.90
N SER A 9 15.54 -71.41 -12.22
CA SER A 9 16.32 -70.49 -11.39
C SER A 9 16.91 -69.31 -12.18
N ALA A 10 17.36 -69.55 -13.43
CA ALA A 10 17.85 -68.49 -14.31
C ALA A 10 16.74 -67.50 -14.72
N ARG A 11 15.53 -67.99 -15.01
CA ARG A 11 14.37 -67.14 -15.35
C ARG A 11 13.89 -66.31 -14.17
N GLU A 12 13.89 -66.87 -12.97
CA GLU A 12 13.53 -66.17 -11.73
C GLU A 12 14.51 -65.04 -11.42
N ARG A 13 15.83 -65.28 -11.56
CA ARG A 13 16.87 -64.25 -11.40
C ARG A 13 16.70 -63.10 -12.41
N LEU A 14 16.45 -63.42 -13.68
CA LEU A 14 16.20 -62.40 -14.72
C LEU A 14 14.91 -61.59 -14.45
N ALA A 15 13.85 -62.24 -13.93
CA ALA A 15 12.62 -61.55 -13.57
C ALA A 15 12.81 -60.62 -12.35
N GLU A 16 13.61 -61.04 -11.37
CA GLU A 16 13.94 -60.24 -10.20
C GLU A 16 14.84 -59.05 -10.56
N GLU A 17 15.82 -59.25 -11.44
CA GLU A 17 16.66 -58.17 -11.99
C GLU A 17 15.81 -57.15 -12.77
N ARG A 18 14.89 -57.60 -13.63
CA ARG A 18 13.95 -56.70 -14.34
C ARG A 18 13.06 -55.92 -13.38
N LYS A 19 12.56 -56.54 -12.31
CA LYS A 19 11.77 -55.84 -11.27
C LYS A 19 12.62 -54.78 -10.55
N ARG A 20 13.88 -55.11 -10.17
CA ARG A 20 14.82 -54.16 -9.55
C ARG A 20 15.18 -53.01 -10.49
N GLN A 21 15.41 -53.30 -11.78
CA GLN A 21 15.65 -52.27 -12.80
C GLN A 21 14.42 -51.36 -13.00
N ALA A 22 13.21 -51.93 -13.07
CA ALA A 22 11.97 -51.17 -13.18
C ALA A 22 11.67 -50.31 -11.93
N ALA A 23 11.96 -50.82 -10.73
CA ALA A 23 11.84 -50.07 -9.48
C ALA A 23 12.85 -48.90 -9.43
N ARG A 24 14.11 -49.13 -9.82
CA ARG A 24 15.14 -48.08 -9.94
C ARG A 24 14.77 -47.04 -10.99
N ALA A 25 14.20 -47.46 -12.13
CA ALA A 25 13.73 -46.54 -13.18
C ALA A 25 12.56 -45.68 -12.68
N LYS A 26 11.59 -46.27 -11.97
CA LYS A 26 10.50 -45.52 -11.31
C LYS A 26 11.03 -44.52 -10.28
N GLN A 27 11.95 -44.94 -9.41
CA GLN A 27 12.57 -44.05 -8.42
C GLN A 27 13.34 -42.90 -9.07
N ARG A 28 14.14 -43.16 -10.12
CA ARG A 28 14.86 -42.10 -10.86
C ARG A 28 13.89 -41.13 -11.52
N ARG A 29 12.78 -41.61 -12.10
CA ARG A 29 11.76 -40.76 -12.71
C ARG A 29 11.04 -39.89 -11.66
N LEU A 30 10.68 -40.47 -10.51
CA LEU A 30 10.08 -39.73 -9.40
C LEU A 30 11.03 -38.66 -8.84
N LEU A 31 12.29 -39.03 -8.58
CA LEU A 31 13.33 -38.09 -8.15
C LEU A 31 13.52 -36.95 -9.15
N ALA A 32 13.57 -37.26 -10.45
CA ALA A 32 13.69 -36.25 -11.50
C ALA A 32 12.48 -35.30 -11.54
N ILE A 33 11.24 -35.81 -11.35
CA ILE A 33 10.03 -34.99 -11.28
C ILE A 33 10.05 -34.10 -10.04
N VAL A 34 10.38 -34.65 -8.87
CA VAL A 34 10.44 -33.89 -7.61
C VAL A 34 11.51 -32.81 -7.69
N LEU A 35 12.74 -33.15 -8.10
CA LEU A 35 13.82 -32.18 -8.30
C LEU A 35 13.44 -31.11 -9.33
N GLY A 36 12.85 -31.52 -10.46
CA GLY A 36 12.37 -30.59 -11.49
C GLY A 36 11.30 -29.64 -10.95
N SER A 37 10.36 -30.13 -10.15
CA SER A 37 9.31 -29.30 -9.54
C SER A 37 9.85 -28.32 -8.49
N VAL A 38 10.81 -28.74 -7.66
CA VAL A 38 11.46 -27.87 -6.68
C VAL A 38 12.25 -26.77 -7.38
N VAL A 39 13.00 -27.11 -8.43
CA VAL A 39 13.73 -26.12 -9.24
C VAL A 39 12.77 -25.15 -9.93
N ALA A 40 11.65 -25.64 -10.48
CA ALA A 40 10.65 -24.79 -11.11
C ALA A 40 10.01 -23.80 -10.11
N VAL A 41 9.62 -24.27 -8.92
CA VAL A 41 9.07 -23.41 -7.86
C VAL A 41 10.12 -22.40 -7.39
N ALA A 42 11.36 -22.83 -7.15
CA ALA A 42 12.45 -21.94 -6.76
C ALA A 42 12.73 -20.86 -7.83
N ALA A 43 12.70 -21.23 -9.12
CA ALA A 43 12.86 -20.30 -10.22
C ALA A 43 11.69 -19.29 -10.30
N ILE A 44 10.46 -19.74 -10.08
CA ILE A 44 9.29 -18.84 -10.00
C ILE A 44 9.48 -17.85 -8.85
N VAL A 45 9.77 -18.33 -7.63
CA VAL A 45 9.98 -17.47 -6.46
C VAL A 45 11.12 -16.47 -6.72
N ALA A 46 12.25 -16.92 -7.27
CA ALA A 46 13.37 -16.05 -7.60
C ALA A 46 12.98 -15.01 -8.67
N ALA A 47 12.22 -15.39 -9.70
CA ALA A 47 11.72 -14.46 -10.71
C ALA A 47 10.78 -13.42 -10.09
N THR A 48 9.87 -13.81 -9.19
CA THR A 48 8.98 -12.88 -8.49
C THR A 48 9.78 -11.89 -7.64
N VAL A 49 10.77 -12.38 -6.88
CA VAL A 49 11.65 -11.53 -6.06
C VAL A 49 12.45 -10.56 -6.92
N VAL A 50 13.00 -11.01 -8.06
CA VAL A 50 13.74 -10.15 -9.00
C VAL A 50 12.83 -9.12 -9.68
N ILE A 51 11.59 -9.47 -10.01
CA ILE A 51 10.62 -8.52 -10.56
C ILE A 51 10.27 -7.45 -9.53
N MET A 52 10.04 -7.86 -8.27
CA MET A 52 9.76 -6.92 -7.16
C MET A 52 10.95 -6.00 -6.87
N ASP A 53 12.18 -6.53 -6.84
CA ASP A 53 13.42 -5.74 -6.67
C ASP A 53 13.68 -4.78 -7.84
N ARG A 54 13.35 -5.18 -9.08
CA ARG A 54 13.41 -4.28 -10.25
C ARG A 54 12.33 -3.21 -10.19
N GLN A 55 11.16 -3.50 -9.65
CA GLN A 55 10.07 -2.53 -9.50
C GLN A 55 10.39 -1.44 -8.47
N GLU A 56 11.01 -1.80 -7.35
CA GLU A 56 11.57 -0.82 -6.40
C GLU A 56 12.64 0.06 -7.05
N LYS A 57 13.50 -0.52 -7.90
CA LYS A 57 14.56 0.21 -8.60
C LYS A 57 14.08 1.06 -9.79
N ASN A 58 12.90 0.78 -10.35
CA ASN A 58 12.39 1.44 -11.55
C ASN A 58 11.57 2.71 -11.30
N GLY A 59 11.40 3.15 -10.05
CA GLY A 59 10.78 4.45 -9.74
C GLY A 59 9.34 4.61 -10.26
N ARG A 60 8.61 3.51 -10.47
CA ARG A 60 7.20 3.51 -10.90
C ARG A 60 6.30 3.55 -9.67
N ALA A 61 5.21 4.31 -9.75
CA ALA A 61 4.13 4.22 -8.78
C ALA A 61 3.35 2.92 -8.99
N GLU A 62 2.79 2.38 -7.91
CA GLU A 62 2.15 1.07 -7.93
C GLU A 62 0.77 1.17 -7.32
N ALA A 63 -0.17 0.42 -7.88
CA ALA A 63 -1.46 0.23 -7.23
C ALA A 63 -1.24 -0.41 -5.85
N HIS A 64 -1.98 0.08 -4.88
CA HIS A 64 -1.97 -0.41 -3.51
C HIS A 64 -2.25 -1.92 -3.48
N GLN A 65 -1.48 -2.65 -2.66
CA GLN A 65 -1.57 -4.10 -2.54
C GLN A 65 -2.23 -4.47 -1.21
N GLY A 66 -3.46 -4.95 -1.26
CA GLY A 66 -4.19 -5.34 -0.06
C GLY A 66 -5.68 -5.13 -0.18
N ALA A 67 -6.40 -5.58 0.83
CA ALA A 67 -7.80 -5.21 1.00
C ALA A 67 -7.87 -3.80 1.57
N LEU A 68 -8.77 -2.99 1.01
CA LEU A 68 -9.15 -1.68 1.56
C LEU A 68 -10.64 -1.71 1.85
N ALA A 69 -11.06 -0.98 2.88
CA ALA A 69 -12.47 -0.68 3.05
C ALA A 69 -12.95 0.27 1.93
N PRO A 70 -14.26 0.34 1.63
CA PRO A 70 -14.78 1.28 0.65
C PRO A 70 -14.28 2.71 0.87
N LEU A 71 -13.84 3.34 -0.22
CA LEU A 71 -13.34 4.70 -0.27
C LEU A 71 -14.39 5.62 -0.89
N SER A 72 -14.55 6.81 -0.33
CA SER A 72 -15.41 7.85 -0.88
C SER A 72 -14.80 9.22 -0.64
N ARG A 73 -15.08 10.17 -1.55
CA ARG A 73 -14.68 11.56 -1.40
C ARG A 73 -15.88 12.37 -0.93
N GLU A 74 -15.71 13.10 0.17
CA GLU A 74 -16.73 13.99 0.70
C GLU A 74 -16.69 15.34 0.01
N ALA A 75 -17.77 16.13 0.15
CA ALA A 75 -17.89 17.45 -0.47
C ALA A 75 -16.79 18.43 0.01
N ASP A 76 -16.28 18.24 1.22
CA ASP A 76 -15.18 19.02 1.80
C ASP A 76 -13.80 18.60 1.27
N GLY A 77 -13.74 17.63 0.35
CA GLY A 77 -12.51 17.12 -0.27
C GLY A 77 -11.82 15.99 0.48
N SER A 78 -12.23 15.69 1.73
CA SER A 78 -11.67 14.58 2.52
C SER A 78 -11.97 13.22 1.90
N ILE A 79 -11.12 12.24 2.22
CA ILE A 79 -11.30 10.85 1.80
C ILE A 79 -11.71 10.03 3.01
N VAL A 80 -12.86 9.39 2.90
CA VAL A 80 -13.39 8.49 3.90
C VAL A 80 -13.11 7.06 3.48
N MET A 81 -12.48 6.29 4.37
CA MET A 81 -12.29 4.85 4.25
C MET A 81 -13.02 4.14 5.40
N ALA A 82 -14.12 3.45 5.08
CA ALA A 82 -14.93 2.77 6.08
C ALA A 82 -15.77 1.63 5.50
N LYS A 83 -15.92 0.55 6.25
CA LYS A 83 -16.88 -0.50 5.94
C LYS A 83 -18.31 0.04 6.10
N ALA A 84 -19.24 -0.46 5.27
CA ALA A 84 -20.65 -0.06 5.36
C ALA A 84 -21.20 -0.22 6.79
N GLY A 85 -21.87 0.82 7.29
CA GLY A 85 -22.43 0.86 8.65
C GLY A 85 -21.45 1.26 9.76
N VAL A 86 -20.15 1.38 9.48
CA VAL A 86 -19.15 1.83 10.46
C VAL A 86 -19.09 3.35 10.46
N THR A 87 -19.65 3.96 11.51
CA THR A 87 -19.67 5.43 11.67
C THR A 87 -18.78 5.93 12.80
N LYS A 88 -18.36 5.06 13.72
CA LYS A 88 -17.49 5.35 14.87
C LYS A 88 -16.64 4.13 15.26
N PRO A 89 -15.51 4.34 15.96
CA PRO A 89 -14.86 5.64 16.20
C PRO A 89 -14.35 6.27 14.89
N VAL A 90 -14.21 7.59 14.87
CA VAL A 90 -13.71 8.36 13.72
C VAL A 90 -12.23 8.68 13.95
N LEU A 91 -11.36 8.11 13.13
CA LEU A 91 -9.95 8.48 13.07
C LEU A 91 -9.76 9.48 11.94
N GLU A 92 -9.36 10.69 12.27
CA GLU A 92 -9.21 11.77 11.32
C GLU A 92 -7.75 12.22 11.28
N ILE A 93 -7.21 12.29 10.07
CA ILE A 93 -5.77 12.43 9.82
C ILE A 93 -5.55 13.67 8.97
N PHE A 94 -4.87 14.67 9.52
CA PHE A 94 -4.43 15.86 8.81
C PHE A 94 -2.98 15.68 8.41
N GLU A 95 -2.71 15.75 7.12
CA GLU A 95 -1.40 15.45 6.55
C GLU A 95 -1.04 16.37 5.38
N ASP A 96 0.25 16.47 5.12
CA ASP A 96 0.83 17.24 4.01
C ASP A 96 1.87 16.34 3.32
N PHE A 97 1.73 16.15 2.01
CA PHE A 97 2.61 15.26 1.25
C PHE A 97 4.06 15.75 1.14
N GLN A 98 4.34 17.01 1.45
CA GLN A 98 5.71 17.54 1.57
C GLN A 98 6.33 17.29 2.97
N CYS A 99 5.53 16.92 3.97
CA CYS A 99 5.98 16.76 5.35
C CYS A 99 6.74 15.44 5.58
N PRO A 100 8.03 15.47 5.99
CA PRO A 100 8.79 14.25 6.28
C PRO A 100 8.22 13.43 7.45
N VAL A 101 7.60 14.09 8.43
CA VAL A 101 6.99 13.41 9.59
C VAL A 101 5.71 12.67 9.19
N CYS A 102 4.93 13.19 8.23
CA CYS A 102 3.78 12.45 7.67
C CYS A 102 4.23 11.15 7.01
N LYS A 103 5.31 11.21 6.22
CA LYS A 103 5.90 10.00 5.62
C LYS A 103 6.32 8.97 6.66
N GLN A 104 6.88 9.41 7.80
CA GLN A 104 7.24 8.50 8.90
C GLN A 104 6.01 7.91 9.59
N PHE A 105 4.97 8.72 9.83
CA PHE A 105 3.71 8.27 10.38
C PHE A 105 3.03 7.21 9.50
N GLU A 106 2.91 7.47 8.19
CA GLU A 106 2.31 6.51 7.26
C GLU A 106 3.09 5.20 7.22
N LYS A 107 4.43 5.27 7.24
CA LYS A 107 5.29 4.09 7.34
C LYS A 107 5.05 3.30 8.64
N ALA A 108 4.82 3.99 9.76
CA ALA A 108 4.67 3.36 11.07
C ALA A 108 3.26 2.81 11.32
N SER A 109 2.23 3.49 10.82
CA SER A 109 0.84 3.27 11.23
C SER A 109 -0.14 3.09 10.07
N GLY A 110 0.18 3.46 8.83
CA GLY A 110 -0.74 3.41 7.68
C GLY A 110 -1.36 2.03 7.48
N LYS A 111 -0.53 0.97 7.48
CA LYS A 111 -1.01 -0.42 7.37
C LYS A 111 -1.96 -0.82 8.51
N THR A 112 -1.72 -0.34 9.72
CA THR A 112 -2.62 -0.62 10.86
C THR A 112 -3.96 0.08 10.69
N ILE A 113 -3.95 1.32 10.20
CA ILE A 113 -5.14 2.12 9.93
C ILE A 113 -6.02 1.44 8.88
N GLU A 114 -5.42 1.02 7.77
CA GLU A 114 -6.08 0.26 6.70
C GLU A 114 -6.71 -1.04 7.22
N GLN A 115 -5.94 -1.83 7.97
CA GLN A 115 -6.44 -3.08 8.56
C GLN A 115 -7.63 -2.85 9.48
N LEU A 116 -7.56 -1.84 10.36
CA LEU A 116 -8.66 -1.53 11.27
C LEU A 116 -9.91 -1.05 10.51
N ALA A 117 -9.75 -0.31 9.41
CA ALA A 117 -10.88 0.09 8.58
C ALA A 117 -11.52 -1.13 7.89
N VAL A 118 -10.72 -2.06 7.36
CA VAL A 118 -11.17 -3.32 6.75
C VAL A 118 -11.89 -4.22 7.77
N GLU A 119 -11.35 -4.32 8.99
CA GLU A 119 -11.95 -5.03 10.13
C GLU A 119 -13.26 -4.36 10.60
N GLY A 120 -13.58 -3.16 10.10
CA GLY A 120 -14.75 -2.38 10.50
C GLY A 120 -14.65 -1.81 11.90
N LYS A 121 -13.42 -1.62 12.41
CA LYS A 121 -13.14 -1.10 13.75
C LYS A 121 -13.08 0.42 13.81
N VAL A 122 -12.96 1.09 12.67
CA VAL A 122 -12.78 2.54 12.60
C VAL A 122 -13.30 3.08 11.27
N LYS A 123 -13.86 4.29 11.31
CA LYS A 123 -14.07 5.13 10.12
C LYS A 123 -12.85 6.04 10.00
N VAL A 124 -12.08 5.92 8.92
CA VAL A 124 -10.91 6.77 8.69
C VAL A 124 -11.30 7.95 7.80
N VAL A 125 -10.83 9.14 8.13
CA VAL A 125 -11.04 10.38 7.38
C VAL A 125 -9.69 11.03 7.13
N TYR A 126 -9.16 10.86 5.92
CA TYR A 126 -7.94 11.55 5.48
C TYR A 126 -8.27 12.97 5.03
N ARG A 127 -7.50 13.93 5.52
CA ARG A 127 -7.60 15.36 5.23
C ARG A 127 -6.25 15.90 4.78
N PRO A 128 -5.85 15.62 3.53
CA PRO A 128 -4.68 16.25 2.95
C PRO A 128 -4.89 17.77 2.90
N PHE A 129 -3.86 18.55 3.18
CA PHE A 129 -3.89 20.01 3.05
C PHE A 129 -2.46 20.53 2.81
N HIS A 130 -2.31 21.84 2.60
CA HIS A 130 -0.99 22.47 2.51
C HIS A 130 -0.68 23.25 3.79
N LEU A 131 0.16 22.70 4.65
CA LEU A 131 0.61 23.38 5.87
C LEU A 131 1.67 24.45 5.52
N PHE A 132 2.50 24.17 4.52
CA PHE A 132 3.64 25.01 4.16
C PHE A 132 3.31 26.22 3.28
N GLY A 133 2.05 26.68 3.29
CA GLY A 133 1.57 27.82 2.48
C GLY A 133 2.38 29.11 2.64
N GLN A 134 3.01 29.32 3.81
CA GLN A 134 3.83 30.49 4.12
C GLN A 134 5.34 30.27 3.90
N GLN A 135 5.78 29.05 3.58
CA GLN A 135 7.19 28.76 3.32
C GLN A 135 7.64 29.25 1.94
N LYS A 136 8.95 29.31 1.73
CA LYS A 136 9.52 29.63 0.41
C LYS A 136 9.41 28.43 -0.53
N ASP A 137 9.44 28.72 -1.83
CA ASP A 137 9.56 27.69 -2.84
C ASP A 137 10.95 27.01 -2.73
N PRO A 138 11.04 25.69 -2.97
CA PRO A 138 9.99 24.82 -3.53
C PRO A 138 9.04 24.17 -2.51
N VAL A 139 9.25 24.35 -1.19
CA VAL A 139 8.47 23.65 -0.15
C VAL A 139 6.97 23.95 -0.27
N ARG A 140 6.62 25.24 -0.38
CA ARG A 140 5.24 25.70 -0.52
C ARG A 140 4.56 25.12 -1.76
N ILE A 141 5.19 25.24 -2.92
CA ILE A 141 4.59 24.79 -4.19
C ILE A 141 4.48 23.26 -4.26
N ASN A 142 5.43 22.51 -3.71
CA ASN A 142 5.35 21.06 -3.64
C ASN A 142 4.14 20.61 -2.80
N SER A 143 3.98 21.20 -1.62
CA SER A 143 2.87 20.93 -0.69
C SER A 143 1.51 21.20 -1.35
N LEU A 144 1.32 22.40 -1.93
CA LEU A 144 0.09 22.76 -2.62
C LEU A 144 -0.21 21.82 -3.80
N ARG A 145 0.75 21.64 -4.72
CA ARG A 145 0.49 20.90 -5.97
C ARG A 145 0.21 19.42 -5.75
N SER A 146 0.89 18.80 -4.77
CA SER A 146 0.62 17.39 -4.42
C SER A 146 -0.78 17.22 -3.82
N ALA A 147 -1.24 18.14 -2.96
CA ALA A 147 -2.61 18.13 -2.43
C ALA A 147 -3.65 18.34 -3.53
N GLU A 148 -3.39 19.24 -4.48
CA GLU A 148 -4.26 19.45 -5.64
C GLU A 148 -4.37 18.21 -6.53
N ALA A 149 -3.23 17.59 -6.84
CA ALA A 149 -3.21 16.39 -7.65
C ALA A 149 -3.95 15.23 -6.96
N ALA A 150 -3.82 15.10 -5.64
CA ALA A 150 -4.56 14.11 -4.85
C ALA A 150 -6.09 14.34 -4.89
N LEU A 151 -6.57 15.58 -5.02
CA LEU A 151 -8.00 15.89 -5.23
C LEU A 151 -8.48 15.57 -6.65
N CYS A 152 -7.60 15.56 -7.65
CA CYS A 152 -7.93 15.16 -9.02
C CYS A 152 -8.11 13.65 -9.17
N VAL A 153 -7.64 12.84 -8.22
CA VAL A 153 -7.71 11.37 -8.29
C VAL A 153 -9.08 10.83 -7.85
N PRO A 154 -9.68 9.86 -8.58
CA PRO A 154 -10.87 9.15 -8.13
C PRO A 154 -10.68 8.48 -6.76
N ALA A 155 -11.74 8.42 -5.95
CA ALA A 155 -11.65 7.94 -4.57
C ALA A 155 -11.10 6.49 -4.46
N ASP A 156 -11.47 5.60 -5.40
CA ASP A 156 -11.03 4.21 -5.42
C ASP A 156 -9.54 4.04 -5.78
N LYS A 157 -8.89 5.08 -6.32
CA LYS A 157 -7.45 5.12 -6.61
C LYS A 157 -6.66 5.95 -5.60
N TRP A 158 -7.35 6.62 -4.68
CA TRP A 158 -6.71 7.63 -3.84
C TRP A 158 -5.63 7.07 -2.94
N ILE A 159 -5.85 5.93 -2.26
CA ILE A 159 -4.83 5.31 -1.39
C ILE A 159 -3.58 4.94 -2.18
N SER A 160 -3.74 4.40 -3.40
CA SER A 160 -2.58 4.09 -4.26
C SER A 160 -1.79 5.34 -4.64
N TYR A 161 -2.50 6.45 -4.91
CA TYR A 161 -1.85 7.72 -5.24
C TYR A 161 -1.21 8.38 -4.02
N HIS A 162 -1.87 8.33 -2.87
CA HIS A 162 -1.35 8.75 -1.57
C HIS A 162 -0.02 8.04 -1.25
N ASP A 163 0.01 6.71 -1.39
CA ASP A 163 1.22 5.91 -1.19
C ASP A 163 2.33 6.32 -2.16
N ALA A 164 1.98 6.61 -3.42
CA ALA A 164 2.93 7.10 -4.42
C ALA A 164 3.52 8.46 -4.04
N LEU A 165 2.69 9.41 -3.58
CA LEU A 165 3.14 10.73 -3.15
C LEU A 165 4.15 10.64 -1.99
N PHE A 166 3.90 9.79 -1.00
CA PHE A 166 4.85 9.59 0.10
C PHE A 166 6.09 8.77 -0.32
N LYS A 167 5.93 7.77 -1.19
CA LYS A 167 7.05 7.00 -1.78
C LYS A 167 8.04 7.94 -2.47
N PHE A 168 7.53 8.83 -3.33
CA PHE A 168 8.31 9.78 -4.12
C PHE A 168 8.41 11.19 -3.51
N GLN A 169 8.11 11.32 -2.22
CA GLN A 169 8.25 12.59 -1.51
C GLN A 169 9.66 13.15 -1.71
N PRO A 170 9.81 14.36 -2.27
CA PRO A 170 11.11 14.98 -2.46
C PRO A 170 11.70 15.34 -1.09
N GLN A 171 13.03 15.39 -1.03
CA GLN A 171 13.70 15.94 0.15
C GLN A 171 13.20 17.38 0.39
N GLU A 172 12.96 17.72 1.65
CA GLU A 172 12.53 19.06 2.01
C GLU A 172 13.51 20.13 1.50
N GLY A 173 12.96 21.20 0.91
CA GLY A 173 13.74 22.25 0.24
C GLY A 173 14.16 21.92 -1.20
N SER A 174 13.93 20.69 -1.69
CA SER A 174 14.23 20.30 -3.07
C SER A 174 13.00 20.44 -3.98
N LYS A 175 13.25 20.69 -5.26
CA LYS A 175 12.19 20.62 -6.27
C LYS A 175 11.70 19.17 -6.37
N GLY A 176 10.40 19.00 -6.44
CA GLY A 176 9.76 17.70 -6.67
C GLY A 176 8.32 17.91 -7.08
N PHE A 177 7.56 16.81 -7.12
CA PHE A 177 6.14 16.85 -7.49
C PHE A 177 5.90 17.71 -8.73
N SER A 178 6.68 17.49 -9.80
CA SER A 178 6.43 18.18 -11.05
C SER A 178 5.06 17.75 -11.59
N PRO A 179 4.35 18.58 -12.37
CA PRO A 179 3.09 18.16 -12.98
C PRO A 179 3.23 16.87 -13.81
N ASP A 180 4.37 16.68 -14.48
CA ASP A 180 4.66 15.46 -15.24
C ASP A 180 4.74 14.23 -14.35
N ASP A 181 5.45 14.32 -13.22
CA ASP A 181 5.57 13.23 -12.25
C ASP A 181 4.19 12.90 -11.64
N LEU A 182 3.46 13.92 -11.22
CA LEU A 182 2.13 13.78 -10.60
C LEU A 182 1.13 13.11 -11.55
N VAL A 183 1.12 13.52 -12.83
CA VAL A 183 0.30 12.89 -13.87
C VAL A 183 0.76 11.47 -14.14
N LYS A 184 2.06 11.24 -14.24
CA LYS A 184 2.65 9.92 -14.48
C LYS A 184 2.27 8.95 -13.36
N TRP A 185 2.42 9.33 -12.10
CA TRP A 185 2.07 8.46 -10.98
C TRP A 185 0.57 8.15 -10.93
N GLY A 186 -0.28 9.10 -11.28
CA GLY A 186 -1.73 8.86 -11.37
C GLY A 186 -2.06 7.81 -12.43
N LYS A 187 -1.45 7.91 -13.61
CA LYS A 187 -1.59 6.90 -14.67
C LYS A 187 -1.00 5.55 -14.25
N ASP A 188 0.15 5.55 -13.58
CA ASP A 188 0.83 4.34 -13.10
C ASP A 188 -0.04 3.56 -12.09
N VAL A 189 -0.81 4.24 -11.23
CA VAL A 189 -1.77 3.63 -10.28
C VAL A 189 -3.16 3.37 -10.87
N GLY A 190 -3.34 3.59 -12.18
CA GLY A 190 -4.55 3.22 -12.91
C GLY A 190 -5.65 4.27 -12.94
N VAL A 191 -5.33 5.56 -12.78
CA VAL A 191 -6.28 6.64 -13.08
C VAL A 191 -6.50 6.73 -14.60
N THR A 192 -7.74 6.55 -15.01
CA THR A 192 -8.17 6.52 -16.43
C THR A 192 -9.06 7.69 -16.83
N ASP A 193 -9.38 8.59 -15.91
CA ASP A 193 -10.19 9.79 -16.19
C ASP A 193 -9.46 10.66 -17.24
N PRO A 194 -10.08 10.93 -18.41
CA PRO A 194 -9.46 11.76 -19.45
C PRO A 194 -9.20 13.21 -18.99
N ASN A 195 -9.90 13.68 -17.95
CA ASN A 195 -9.72 15.03 -17.40
C ASN A 195 -8.63 15.10 -16.33
N PHE A 196 -8.11 13.97 -15.85
CA PHE A 196 -7.14 13.93 -14.76
C PHE A 196 -5.90 14.78 -15.05
N GLU A 197 -5.32 14.62 -16.24
CA GLU A 197 -4.11 15.36 -16.62
C GLU A 197 -4.35 16.86 -16.66
N LYS A 198 -5.47 17.30 -17.25
CA LYS A 198 -5.88 18.70 -17.26
C LYS A 198 -6.15 19.23 -15.85
N CYS A 199 -6.75 18.42 -14.99
CA CYS A 199 -7.02 18.78 -13.59
C CYS A 199 -5.72 19.09 -12.83
N VAL A 200 -4.70 18.25 -13.00
CA VAL A 200 -3.40 18.41 -12.35
C VAL A 200 -2.61 19.59 -12.93
N ARG A 201 -2.52 19.67 -14.26
CA ARG A 201 -1.67 20.69 -14.93
C ARG A 201 -2.21 22.11 -14.81
N ASP A 202 -3.53 22.26 -14.79
CA ASP A 202 -4.17 23.58 -14.72
C ASP A 202 -4.49 24.01 -13.28
N GLU A 203 -4.02 23.26 -12.25
CA GLU A 203 -4.23 23.59 -10.83
C GLU A 203 -5.73 23.81 -10.50
N GLN A 204 -6.60 22.99 -11.09
CA GLN A 204 -8.07 23.19 -11.00
C GLN A 204 -8.62 23.03 -9.58
N LYS A 205 -7.85 22.41 -8.69
CA LYS A 205 -8.25 22.09 -7.32
C LYS A 205 -7.74 23.09 -6.30
N LYS A 206 -6.93 24.07 -6.71
CA LYS A 206 -6.37 25.09 -5.83
C LYS A 206 -7.40 25.74 -4.88
N PRO A 207 -8.57 26.24 -5.35
CA PRO A 207 -9.54 26.87 -4.45
C PRO A 207 -10.09 25.90 -3.39
N GLN A 208 -10.26 24.62 -3.76
CA GLN A 208 -10.73 23.60 -2.82
C GLN A 208 -9.65 23.24 -1.80
N VAL A 209 -8.39 23.10 -2.23
CA VAL A 209 -7.24 22.91 -1.34
C VAL A 209 -7.08 24.08 -0.36
N ASP A 210 -7.22 25.31 -0.83
CA ASP A 210 -7.16 26.49 0.04
C ASP A 210 -8.29 26.49 1.09
N SER A 211 -9.50 26.06 0.73
CA SER A 211 -10.60 25.86 1.69
C SER A 211 -10.31 24.75 2.70
N MET A 212 -9.70 23.64 2.27
CA MET A 212 -9.31 22.53 3.13
C MET A 212 -8.24 22.96 4.14
N THR A 213 -7.24 23.72 3.68
CA THR A 213 -6.21 24.32 4.54
C THR A 213 -6.83 25.30 5.54
N LYS A 214 -7.74 26.17 5.10
CA LYS A 214 -8.46 27.08 6.00
C LYS A 214 -9.21 26.32 7.10
N TYR A 215 -9.91 25.24 6.74
CA TYR A 215 -10.59 24.39 7.71
C TYR A 215 -9.61 23.77 8.72
N ALA A 216 -8.49 23.21 8.25
CA ALA A 216 -7.47 22.61 9.10
C ALA A 216 -6.89 23.63 10.11
N LEU A 217 -6.45 24.79 9.63
CA LEU A 217 -5.77 25.80 10.44
C LEU A 217 -6.74 26.58 11.35
N GLU A 218 -7.86 27.04 10.81
CA GLU A 218 -8.73 27.97 11.53
C GLU A 218 -9.82 27.26 12.34
N SER A 219 -10.42 26.20 11.79
CA SER A 219 -11.53 25.51 12.45
C SER A 219 -11.05 24.37 13.34
N ARG A 220 -10.02 23.64 12.88
CA ARG A 220 -9.46 22.48 13.59
C ARG A 220 -8.21 22.77 14.38
N LYS A 221 -7.66 23.98 14.26
CA LYS A 221 -6.49 24.45 15.00
C LYS A 221 -5.31 23.49 14.86
N VAL A 222 -5.14 22.94 13.66
CA VAL A 222 -4.00 22.09 13.32
C VAL A 222 -2.77 22.98 13.19
N GLU A 223 -1.81 22.82 14.10
CA GLU A 223 -0.58 23.62 14.14
C GLU A 223 0.63 22.91 13.51
N GLY A 224 0.49 21.61 13.21
CA GLY A 224 1.55 20.79 12.66
C GLY A 224 1.04 19.53 11.98
N THR A 225 1.92 18.85 11.25
CA THR A 225 1.60 17.63 10.52
C THR A 225 2.55 16.48 10.87
N PRO A 226 2.04 15.24 10.96
CA PRO A 226 0.62 14.91 10.93
C PRO A 226 -0.06 15.28 12.25
N THR A 227 -1.35 15.62 12.19
CA THR A 227 -2.20 15.72 13.38
C THR A 227 -3.32 14.70 13.27
N VAL A 228 -3.48 13.88 14.29
CA VAL A 228 -4.45 12.77 14.30
C VAL A 228 -5.44 12.96 15.42
N PHE A 229 -6.72 12.88 15.10
CA PHE A 229 -7.83 12.92 16.06
C PHE A 229 -8.55 11.58 16.09
N LEU A 230 -8.95 11.14 17.28
CA LEU A 230 -9.87 10.01 17.49
C LEU A 230 -11.12 10.53 18.19
N ASP A 231 -12.27 10.45 17.51
CA ASP A 231 -13.55 11.02 17.96
C ASP A 231 -13.42 12.50 18.41
N GLY A 232 -12.64 13.28 17.67
CA GLY A 232 -12.39 14.70 17.92
C GLY A 232 -11.35 14.99 19.00
N LYS A 233 -10.83 13.98 19.70
CA LYS A 233 -9.71 14.14 20.65
C LYS A 233 -8.38 13.94 19.94
N GLN A 234 -7.48 14.92 20.01
CA GLN A 234 -6.14 14.78 19.45
C GLN A 234 -5.34 13.69 20.17
N LEU A 235 -4.72 12.82 19.38
CA LEU A 235 -3.80 11.79 19.88
C LEU A 235 -2.39 12.37 20.01
N ASP A 236 -1.64 11.84 20.97
CA ASP A 236 -0.20 12.11 21.03
C ASP A 236 0.51 11.45 19.84
N LEU A 237 1.32 12.24 19.12
CA LEU A 237 1.89 11.80 17.86
C LEU A 237 2.87 10.63 18.05
N GLN A 238 3.73 10.68 19.08
CA GLN A 238 4.81 9.71 19.25
C GLN A 238 4.34 8.45 19.97
N SER A 239 3.64 8.61 21.09
CA SER A 239 3.24 7.50 21.95
C SER A 239 1.96 6.79 21.50
N GLN A 240 1.12 7.45 20.69
CA GLN A 240 -0.16 6.87 20.25
C GLN A 240 -0.25 6.75 18.73
N ALA A 241 -0.13 7.86 17.99
CA ALA A 241 -0.47 7.86 16.57
C ALA A 241 0.59 7.16 15.69
N SER A 242 1.89 7.40 15.93
CA SER A 242 2.99 6.85 15.12
C SER A 242 3.51 5.50 15.62
N ASN A 243 2.70 4.78 16.38
CA ASN A 243 2.96 3.42 16.82
C ASN A 243 1.75 2.57 16.50
N GLY A 244 1.87 1.64 15.54
CA GLY A 244 0.75 0.83 15.09
C GLY A 244 0.07 0.04 16.21
N GLU A 245 0.82 -0.53 17.15
CA GLU A 245 0.25 -1.28 18.27
C GLU A 245 -0.52 -0.35 19.23
N ALA A 246 0.09 0.77 19.60
CA ALA A 246 -0.56 1.76 20.46
C ALA A 246 -1.81 2.36 19.80
N LEU A 247 -1.74 2.67 18.50
CA LEU A 247 -2.87 3.17 17.71
C LEU A 247 -4.02 2.16 17.68
N ARG A 248 -3.71 0.88 17.45
CA ARG A 248 -4.70 -0.20 17.51
C ARG A 248 -5.35 -0.29 18.89
N ALA A 249 -4.56 -0.18 19.96
CA ALA A 249 -5.08 -0.23 21.33
C ALA A 249 -6.05 0.93 21.62
N VAL A 250 -5.69 2.17 21.27
CA VAL A 250 -6.55 3.35 21.52
C VAL A 250 -7.84 3.31 20.70
N ILE A 251 -7.78 2.89 19.43
CA ILE A 251 -8.97 2.74 18.58
C ILE A 251 -9.89 1.65 19.12
N THR A 252 -9.33 0.49 19.50
CA THR A 252 -10.12 -0.64 20.02
C THR A 252 -10.80 -0.27 21.34
N ALA A 253 -10.11 0.46 22.22
CA ALA A 253 -10.68 0.96 23.46
C ALA A 253 -11.85 1.93 23.22
N ALA A 254 -11.73 2.84 22.24
CA ALA A 254 -12.80 3.76 21.88
C ALA A 254 -14.03 3.03 21.30
N GLY A 255 -13.82 1.98 20.49
CA GLY A 255 -14.91 1.19 19.90
C GLY A 255 -15.63 0.25 20.87
N GLY A 256 -15.02 -0.08 22.01
CA GLY A 256 -15.58 -0.99 23.02
C GLY A 256 -16.54 -0.34 24.02
N GLY A 257 -16.61 0.99 24.09
CA GLY A 257 -17.43 1.74 25.04
C GLY A 257 -18.88 1.98 24.59
N LYS A 258 -19.53 0.97 24.00
CA LYS A 258 -20.98 1.03 23.68
C LYS A 258 -21.83 0.71 24.90
#